data_AF-A0A957Q478-F1
#
_entry.id   AF-A0A957Q478-F1
#
_cell.length_a   1.000
_cell.length_b   1.000
_cell.length_c   1.000
_cell.angle_alpha   90.00
_cell.angle_beta   90.00
_cell.angle_gamma   90.00
#
_symmetry.space_group_name_H-M   'P 1'
#
loop_
_entity.id
_entity.type
_entity.pdbx_description
1 polymer ?
#
loop_
_entity_poly.entity_id
_entity_poly.type
_entity_poly.pdbx_seq_one_letter_code
_entity_poly.pdbx_strand_id
1 'polypeptide(L)'
;TFPVSRFPFPVSRFPFPVLRFTLSVLRITHRSFMAEFQITYWRNIPSLVTAREGRRNTAKVELPQRFQLAIDDAAMRLGLTGTDAYLEAWHRSPWQTRVGTPQEVAAAIAAETEAAYPPERLRELLRDR
;
A
#
# COMPACT_ATOMS: atom_id res chain seq x y z
N THR A 1 -1.76 -12.79 -44.49
CA THR A 1 -1.03 -13.64 -43.53
C THR A 1 -0.01 -12.79 -42.82
N PHE A 2 -0.35 -12.27 -41.64
CA PHE A 2 0.50 -11.37 -40.86
C PHE A 2 1.56 -12.19 -40.08
N PRO A 3 2.84 -11.81 -40.13
CA PRO A 3 3.85 -12.47 -39.30
C PRO A 3 3.77 -11.96 -37.85
N VAL A 4 3.79 -12.93 -36.93
CA VAL A 4 3.87 -12.78 -35.48
C VAL A 4 5.19 -12.09 -35.10
N SER A 5 5.11 -10.84 -34.64
CA SER A 5 6.24 -10.17 -33.98
C SER A 5 6.38 -10.71 -32.55
N ARG A 6 7.44 -11.49 -32.32
CA ARG A 6 7.99 -11.78 -30.99
C ARG A 6 8.57 -10.48 -30.41
N PHE A 7 7.95 -9.97 -29.35
CA PHE A 7 8.53 -8.92 -28.53
C PHE A 7 9.54 -9.54 -27.54
N PRO A 8 10.83 -9.15 -27.56
CA PRO A 8 11.74 -9.44 -26.48
C PRO A 8 11.61 -8.34 -25.42
N PHE A 9 11.10 -8.68 -24.24
CA PHE A 9 11.16 -7.79 -23.08
C PHE A 9 12.61 -7.77 -22.52
N PRO A 10 13.31 -6.62 -22.48
CA PRO A 10 14.53 -6.52 -21.70
C PRO A 10 14.18 -6.36 -20.21
N VAL A 11 14.71 -7.26 -19.38
CA VAL A 11 14.75 -7.13 -17.93
C VAL A 11 15.70 -5.97 -17.60
N SER A 12 15.16 -4.76 -17.51
CA SER A 12 15.90 -3.60 -17.01
C SER A 12 16.07 -3.73 -15.50
N ARG A 13 17.30 -4.09 -15.11
CA ARG A 13 17.90 -3.84 -13.80
C ARG A 13 17.79 -2.34 -13.50
N PHE A 14 16.87 -1.96 -12.61
CA PHE A 14 16.83 -0.61 -12.05
C PHE A 14 17.88 -0.49 -10.92
N PRO A 15 18.86 0.41 -11.03
CA PRO A 15 19.74 0.74 -9.92
C PRO A 15 18.99 1.67 -8.96
N PHE A 16 18.71 1.19 -7.75
CA PHE A 16 18.18 2.00 -6.66
C PHE A 16 19.25 2.98 -6.16
N PRO A 17 19.06 4.31 -6.21
CA PRO A 17 19.88 5.21 -5.42
C PRO A 17 19.37 5.20 -3.98
N VAL A 18 20.23 4.76 -3.06
CA VAL A 18 20.06 4.90 -1.62
C VAL A 18 20.11 6.40 -1.29
N LEU A 19 18.95 7.04 -1.14
CA LEU A 19 18.87 8.41 -0.67
C LEU A 19 18.94 8.40 0.86
N ARG A 20 20.08 8.85 1.40
CA ARG A 20 20.23 9.22 2.81
C ARG A 20 19.30 10.40 3.09
N PHE A 21 18.17 10.15 3.74
CA PHE A 21 17.31 11.21 4.28
C PHE A 21 18.01 11.84 5.49
N THR A 22 18.60 13.00 5.30
CA THR A 22 19.04 13.87 6.39
C THR A 22 17.82 14.40 7.14
N LEU A 23 17.75 14.10 8.44
CA LEU A 23 16.79 14.68 9.39
C LEU A 23 16.96 16.21 9.42
N SER A 24 16.06 16.95 8.77
CA SER A 24 15.85 18.37 9.01
C SER A 24 14.75 18.53 10.04
N VAL A 25 15.14 18.65 11.32
CA VAL A 25 14.24 19.06 12.40
C VAL A 25 14.00 20.56 12.27
N LEU A 26 12.93 20.95 11.57
CA LEU A 26 12.45 22.33 11.58
C LEU A 26 11.34 22.46 12.62
N ARG A 27 11.54 23.39 13.57
CA ARG A 27 10.59 23.79 14.62
C ARG A 27 9.15 23.90 14.09
N ILE A 28 8.28 23.00 14.54
CA ILE A 28 6.84 23.03 14.25
C ILE A 28 6.17 23.99 15.26
N THR A 29 5.78 25.17 14.79
CA THR A 29 4.71 25.95 15.41
C THR A 29 3.43 25.12 15.37
N HIS A 30 2.81 24.90 16.53
CA HIS A 30 1.64 24.04 16.74
C HIS A 30 0.39 24.57 16.02
N ARG A 31 0.30 24.40 14.71
CA ARG A 31 -0.98 24.21 14.03
C ARG A 31 -1.31 22.75 14.22
N SER A 32 -2.38 22.45 14.96
CA SER A 32 -2.90 21.08 15.06
C SER A 32 -3.41 20.68 13.68
N PHE A 33 -2.52 20.10 12.87
CA PHE A 33 -2.90 19.45 11.63
C PHE A 33 -3.70 18.20 12.01
N MET A 34 -4.96 18.12 11.57
CA MET A 34 -5.78 16.92 11.71
C MET A 34 -6.00 16.34 10.32
N ALA A 35 -5.41 15.18 10.08
CA ALA A 35 -5.58 14.44 8.85
C ALA A 35 -6.49 13.24 9.09
N GLU A 36 -7.37 12.97 8.13
CA GLU A 36 -8.15 11.74 8.07
C GLU A 36 -7.36 10.71 7.27
N PHE A 37 -7.26 9.48 7.75
CA PHE A 37 -6.66 8.37 7.03
C PHE A 37 -7.64 7.21 6.85
N GLN A 38 -7.36 6.41 5.82
CA GLN A 38 -8.10 5.24 5.44
C GLN A 38 -7.13 4.22 4.86
N ILE A 39 -7.34 2.94 5.15
CA ILE A 39 -6.53 1.85 4.63
C ILE A 39 -7.38 1.10 3.60
N THR A 40 -6.81 0.85 2.43
CA THR A 40 -7.40 0.01 1.38
C THR A 40 -6.91 -1.42 1.56
N TYR A 41 -7.87 -2.35 1.51
CA TYR A 41 -7.64 -3.78 1.67
C TYR A 41 -8.12 -4.52 0.42
N TRP A 42 -7.42 -5.60 0.11
CA TRP A 42 -7.95 -6.67 -0.72
C TRP A 42 -8.29 -7.83 0.20
N ARG A 43 -9.59 -8.09 0.38
CA ARG A 43 -10.09 -9.00 1.43
C ARG A 43 -9.44 -8.66 2.79
N ASN A 44 -8.55 -9.49 3.32
CA ASN A 44 -7.95 -9.25 4.63
C ASN A 44 -6.52 -8.69 4.55
N ILE A 45 -6.01 -8.40 3.35
CA ILE A 45 -4.62 -8.00 3.13
C ILE A 45 -4.58 -6.49 2.85
N PRO A 46 -3.89 -5.69 3.68
CA PRO A 46 -3.78 -4.25 3.44
C PRO A 46 -2.85 -3.98 2.26
N SER A 47 -3.12 -2.93 1.49
CA SER A 47 -2.38 -2.58 0.27
C SER A 47 -1.91 -1.12 0.26
N LEU A 48 -2.81 -0.18 0.56
CA LEU A 48 -2.55 1.26 0.43
C LEU A 48 -3.10 2.02 1.62
N VAL A 49 -2.30 2.93 2.18
CA VAL A 49 -2.75 3.92 3.14
C VAL A 49 -2.98 5.24 2.43
N THR A 50 -4.19 5.80 2.55
CA THR A 50 -4.52 7.13 2.05
C THR A 50 -4.79 8.04 3.25
N ALA A 51 -4.13 9.18 3.32
CA ALA A 51 -4.43 10.23 4.28
C ALA A 51 -4.75 11.53 3.57
N ARG A 52 -5.64 12.34 4.15
CA ARG A 52 -6.05 13.62 3.59
C ARG A 52 -6.26 14.66 4.68
N GLU A 53 -5.99 15.90 4.35
CA GLU A 53 -6.37 17.06 5.13
C GLU A 53 -7.25 17.94 4.23
N GLY A 54 -8.55 17.96 4.55
CA GLY A 54 -9.56 18.61 3.71
C GLY A 54 -9.65 18.02 2.30
N ARG A 55 -9.99 18.86 1.31
CA ARG A 55 -10.19 18.42 -0.10
C ARG A 55 -8.95 18.51 -0.99
N ARG A 56 -7.91 19.25 -0.60
CA ARG A 56 -6.76 19.57 -1.48
C ARG A 56 -5.45 18.91 -1.08
N ASN A 57 -5.30 18.49 0.17
CA ASN A 57 -4.07 17.89 0.66
C ASN A 57 -4.32 16.39 0.85
N THR A 58 -3.73 15.54 0.00
CA THR A 58 -3.89 14.09 0.06
C THR A 58 -2.53 13.44 -0.13
N ALA A 59 -2.17 12.59 0.83
CA ALA A 59 -1.00 11.74 0.78
C ALA A 59 -1.45 10.29 0.59
N LYS A 60 -0.68 9.54 -0.20
CA LYS A 60 -0.88 8.12 -0.43
C LYS A 60 0.45 7.42 -0.18
N VAL A 61 0.42 6.38 0.62
CA VAL A 61 1.60 5.57 0.95
C VAL A 61 1.24 4.12 0.68
N GLU A 62 1.87 3.57 -0.35
CA GLU A 62 1.77 2.15 -0.69
C GLU A 62 2.55 1.32 0.32
N LEU A 63 1.99 0.18 0.71
CA LEU A 63 2.70 -0.76 1.57
C LEU A 63 3.80 -1.48 0.78
N PRO A 64 4.81 -2.04 1.49
CA PRO A 64 5.90 -2.75 0.83
C PRO A 64 5.42 -3.87 -0.10
N GLN A 65 6.21 -4.17 -1.13
CA GLN A 65 5.87 -5.14 -2.20
C GLN A 65 5.39 -6.52 -1.68
N ARG A 66 5.82 -6.93 -0.48
CA ARG A 66 5.38 -8.19 0.15
C ARG A 66 3.86 -8.31 0.29
N PHE A 67 3.15 -7.19 0.50
CA PHE A 67 1.69 -7.18 0.60
C PHE A 67 1.05 -7.45 -0.76
N GLN A 68 1.61 -6.86 -1.82
CA GLN A 68 1.13 -7.11 -3.18
C GLN A 68 1.35 -8.58 -3.58
N LEU A 69 2.53 -9.14 -3.29
CA LEU A 69 2.81 -10.55 -3.54
C LEU A 69 1.86 -11.47 -2.77
N ALA A 70 1.47 -11.11 -1.55
CA ALA A 70 0.49 -11.87 -0.79
C ALA A 70 -0.92 -11.79 -1.41
N ILE A 71 -1.33 -10.63 -1.94
CA ILE A 71 -2.60 -10.49 -2.67
C ILE A 71 -2.59 -11.37 -3.92
N ASP A 72 -1.50 -11.35 -4.69
CA ASP A 72 -1.38 -12.14 -5.90
C ASP A 72 -1.39 -13.65 -5.59
N ASP A 73 -0.67 -14.11 -4.57
CA ASP A 73 -0.69 -15.53 -4.12
C ASP A 73 -2.10 -15.94 -3.63
N ALA A 74 -2.76 -15.08 -2.86
CA ALA A 74 -4.13 -15.32 -2.42
C ALA A 74 -5.10 -15.44 -3.61
N ALA A 75 -5.01 -14.53 -4.57
CA ALA A 75 -5.86 -14.53 -5.76
C ALA A 75 -5.64 -15.77 -6.62
N MET A 76 -4.39 -16.20 -6.79
CA MET A 76 -4.04 -17.43 -7.51
C MET A 76 -4.58 -18.68 -6.82
N ARG A 77 -4.41 -18.80 -5.49
CA ARG A 77 -4.93 -19.94 -4.72
C ARG A 77 -6.44 -20.08 -4.80
N LEU A 78 -7.15 -18.96 -4.84
CA LEU A 78 -8.61 -18.92 -4.92
C LEU A 78 -9.13 -19.01 -6.36
N GLY A 79 -8.25 -19.03 -7.36
CA GLY A 79 -8.63 -19.01 -8.77
C GLY A 79 -9.36 -17.73 -9.20
N LEU A 80 -9.20 -16.63 -8.47
CA LEU A 80 -9.88 -15.35 -8.76
C LEU A 80 -9.10 -14.48 -9.75
N THR A 81 -7.92 -14.91 -10.17
CA THR A 81 -7.07 -14.15 -11.10
C THR A 81 -7.81 -13.80 -12.38
N GLY A 82 -7.91 -12.50 -12.69
CA GLY A 82 -8.55 -12.02 -13.92
C GLY A 82 -10.07 -12.14 -13.97
N THR A 83 -10.72 -12.36 -12.82
CA THR A 83 -12.19 -12.38 -12.70
C THR A 83 -12.72 -11.13 -12.02
N ASP A 84 -14.01 -10.81 -12.20
CA ASP A 84 -14.66 -9.69 -11.53
C ASP A 84 -14.58 -9.81 -9.99
N ALA A 85 -14.57 -11.04 -9.47
CA ALA A 85 -14.40 -11.31 -8.04
C ALA A 85 -13.08 -10.77 -7.46
N TYR A 86 -12.02 -10.65 -8.27
CA TYR A 86 -10.78 -9.99 -7.85
C TYR A 86 -10.97 -8.49 -7.63
N LEU A 87 -11.76 -7.83 -8.49
CA LEU A 87 -12.06 -6.40 -8.39
C LEU A 87 -13.06 -6.11 -7.27
N GLU A 88 -14.04 -7.01 -7.05
CA GLU A 88 -15.05 -6.89 -6.00
C GLU A 88 -14.47 -7.11 -4.59
N ALA A 89 -13.35 -7.82 -4.48
CA ALA A 89 -12.68 -8.10 -3.21
C ALA A 89 -12.02 -6.87 -2.57
N TRP A 90 -11.90 -5.75 -3.30
CA TRP A 90 -11.34 -4.50 -2.80
C TRP A 90 -12.34 -3.76 -1.91
N HIS A 91 -11.89 -3.37 -0.72
CA HIS A 91 -12.67 -2.50 0.17
C HIS A 91 -11.76 -1.56 0.96
N ARG A 92 -12.36 -0.56 1.61
CA ARG A 92 -11.63 0.44 2.39
C ARG A 92 -12.15 0.49 3.81
N SER A 93 -11.26 0.70 4.79
CA SER A 93 -11.66 0.94 6.18
C SER A 93 -12.50 2.21 6.30
N PRO A 94 -13.24 2.42 7.40
CA PRO A 94 -13.73 3.76 7.73
C PRO A 94 -12.58 4.77 7.79
N TRP A 95 -12.91 6.04 7.52
CA TRP A 95 -12.00 7.16 7.74
C TRP A 95 -11.79 7.36 9.23
N GLN A 96 -10.54 7.57 9.63
CA GLN A 96 -10.14 7.81 11.01
C GLN A 96 -9.29 9.08 11.09
N THR A 97 -9.49 9.89 12.12
CA THR A 97 -8.76 11.15 12.28
C THR A 97 -7.53 10.94 13.15
N ARG A 98 -6.39 11.46 12.72
CA ARG A 98 -5.14 11.46 13.47
C ARG A 98 -4.48 12.83 13.40
N VAL A 99 -3.81 13.20 14.49
CA VAL A 99 -3.04 14.44 14.55
C VAL A 99 -1.75 14.26 13.74
N GLY A 100 -1.44 15.23 12.89
CA GLY A 100 -0.28 15.25 12.00
C GLY A 100 -0.64 15.74 10.60
N THR A 101 0.37 15.98 9.78
CA THR A 101 0.17 16.23 8.36
C THR A 101 -0.27 14.94 7.64
N PRO A 102 -0.95 15.01 6.49
CA PRO A 102 -1.34 13.80 5.74
C PRO A 102 -0.17 12.87 5.47
N GLN A 103 1.00 13.42 5.19
CA GLN A 103 2.19 12.63 4.84
C GLN A 103 2.77 11.90 6.06
N GLU A 104 2.87 12.57 7.21
CA GLU A 104 3.30 11.94 8.46
C GLU A 104 2.31 10.87 8.92
N VAL A 105 1.00 11.17 8.86
CA VAL A 105 -0.05 10.22 9.25
C VAL A 105 -0.04 9.00 8.33
N ALA A 106 0.04 9.19 7.01
CA ALA A 106 0.09 8.06 6.08
C ALA A 106 1.34 7.19 6.30
N ALA A 107 2.51 7.80 6.50
CA ALA A 107 3.75 7.06 6.74
C ALA A 107 3.73 6.32 8.10
N ALA A 108 3.24 6.96 9.16
CA ALA A 108 3.12 6.34 10.48
C ALA A 108 2.15 5.15 10.45
N ILE A 109 0.97 5.33 9.84
CA ILE A 109 -0.02 4.25 9.70
C ILE A 109 0.50 3.12 8.80
N ALA A 110 1.24 3.45 7.74
CA ALA A 110 1.86 2.44 6.88
C ALA A 110 2.89 1.61 7.68
N ALA A 111 3.74 2.25 8.49
CA ALA A 111 4.71 1.56 9.34
C ALA A 111 4.04 0.73 10.46
N GLU A 112 2.97 1.24 11.08
CA GLU A 112 2.18 0.50 12.07
C GLU A 112 1.49 -0.72 11.44
N THR A 113 0.93 -0.55 10.24
CA THR A 113 0.33 -1.65 9.48
C THR A 113 1.41 -2.65 9.08
N GLU A 114 2.58 -2.18 8.66
CA GLU A 114 3.71 -3.04 8.34
C GLU A 114 4.14 -3.90 9.54
N ALA A 115 4.25 -3.30 10.72
CA ALA A 115 4.61 -3.98 11.96
C ALA A 115 3.51 -4.93 12.45
N ALA A 116 2.23 -4.56 12.28
CA ALA A 116 1.09 -5.40 12.65
C ALA A 116 0.92 -6.64 11.75
N TYR A 117 1.49 -6.61 10.54
CA TYR A 117 1.45 -7.69 9.57
C TYR A 117 2.87 -8.19 9.25
N PRO A 118 3.49 -8.96 10.17
CA PRO A 118 4.75 -9.63 9.90
C PRO A 118 4.57 -10.71 8.80
N PRO A 119 5.66 -11.15 8.16
CA PRO A 119 5.61 -12.15 7.09
C PRO A 119 4.88 -13.44 7.50
N GLU A 120 5.05 -13.89 8.75
CA GLU A 120 4.39 -15.08 9.28
C GLU A 120 2.87 -14.94 9.27
N ARG A 121 2.34 -13.80 9.75
CA ARG A 121 0.90 -13.51 9.76
C ARG A 121 0.33 -13.42 8.35
N LEU A 122 1.07 -12.83 7.42
CA LEU A 122 0.65 -12.79 6.01
C LEU A 122 0.55 -14.21 5.44
N ARG A 123 1.50 -15.10 5.72
CA ARG A 123 1.41 -16.52 5.29
C ARG A 123 0.25 -17.25 5.94
N GLU A 124 -0.04 -16.98 7.20
CA GLU A 124 -1.19 -17.57 7.91
C GLU A 124 -2.51 -17.16 7.27
N LEU A 125 -2.68 -15.88 6.92
CA LEU A 125 -3.85 -15.39 6.17
C LEU A 125 -4.04 -16.07 4.80
N LEU A 126 -2.94 -16.58 4.21
CA LEU A 126 -2.95 -17.33 2.95
C LEU A 126 -3.20 -18.83 3.14
N ARG A 127 -3.02 -19.37 4.35
CA ARG A 127 -3.20 -20.79 4.67
C ARG A 127 -4.64 -21.13 5.04
N ASP A 128 -5.28 -20.27 5.83
CA ASP A 128 -6.61 -20.54 6.41
C ASP A 128 -7.78 -20.31 5.43
N ARG A 129 -7.56 -20.46 4.11
CA ARG A 129 -8.56 -20.13 3.08
C ARG A 129 -8.55 -21.05 1.87
#